data_AF-A0A1T4NJ08-F1
#
_entry.id   AF-A0A1T4NJ08-F1
#
_cell.length_a   1.000
_cell.length_b   1.000
_cell.length_c   1.000
_cell.angle_alpha   90.00
_cell.angle_beta   90.00
_cell.angle_gamma   90.00
#
_symmetry.space_group_name_H-M   'P 1'
#
loop_
_entity.id
_entity.type
_entity.pdbx_description
1 polymer ?
#
loop_
_entity_poly.entity_id
_entity_poly.type
_entity_poly.pdbx_seq_one_letter_code
_entity_poly.pdbx_strand_id
1 'polypeptide(L)'
;MHNGEQALENLENLVADFQKEPICVQVDSGYGSLDLDGVKEKAAFAKCKKENGWKKHEHQYRIPNDVLKQVYKCLKAWDAPKEFADFDELYKELEKRIGNLEGVGSLMLYDTALRFAKYYRLKPKQVYLHAGAYEGAKLLKSKGLLNAPLARTLPVNAFPKPLQKLGAKEIEIFLCTRKNQIAGV
;
A
#
# COMPACT_ATOMS: atom_id res chain seq x y z
N MET A 1 -7.34 34.58 -5.39
CA MET A 1 -6.16 33.76 -5.73
C MET A 1 -5.36 33.32 -4.49
N HIS A 2 -5.49 33.96 -3.32
CA HIS A 2 -4.73 33.60 -2.11
C HIS A 2 -5.02 32.23 -1.47
N ASN A 3 -6.21 31.65 -1.60
CA ASN A 3 -6.52 30.38 -0.92
C ASN A 3 -5.78 29.15 -1.49
N GLY A 4 -5.41 29.16 -2.77
CA GLY A 4 -4.75 28.01 -3.42
C GLY A 4 -3.25 27.92 -3.09
N GLU A 5 -2.57 29.06 -3.03
CA GLU A 5 -1.16 29.14 -2.67
C GLU A 5 -0.95 28.74 -1.20
N GLN A 6 -1.81 29.22 -0.30
CA GLN A 6 -1.74 28.85 1.11
C GLN A 6 -1.97 27.35 1.34
N ALA A 7 -2.94 26.75 0.63
CA ALA A 7 -3.21 25.32 0.72
C ALA A 7 -2.02 24.48 0.21
N LEU A 8 -1.32 24.95 -0.83
CA LEU A 8 -0.14 24.27 -1.36
C LEU A 8 1.04 24.36 -0.39
N GLU A 9 1.26 25.52 0.25
CA GLU A 9 2.28 25.72 1.28
C GLU A 9 2.01 24.85 2.52
N ASN A 10 0.77 24.83 3.00
CA ASN A 10 0.35 23.98 4.12
C ASN A 10 0.60 22.49 3.79
N LEU A 11 0.31 22.07 2.56
CA LEU A 11 0.60 20.71 2.10
C LEU A 11 2.10 20.44 2.03
N GLU A 12 2.91 21.39 1.59
CA GLU A 12 4.37 21.25 1.55
C GLU A 12 4.97 21.05 2.94
N ASN A 13 4.52 21.82 3.93
CA ASN A 13 4.91 21.63 5.33
C ASN A 13 4.50 20.25 5.86
N LEU A 14 3.27 19.83 5.55
CA LEU A 14 2.77 18.52 5.97
C LEU A 14 3.56 17.36 5.36
N VAL A 15 3.99 17.48 4.10
CA VAL A 15 4.87 16.49 3.44
C VAL A 15 6.25 16.51 4.06
N ALA A 16 6.82 17.68 4.32
CA ALA A 16 8.14 17.80 4.95
C ALA A 16 8.16 17.15 6.34
N ASP A 17 7.10 17.31 7.13
CA ASP A 17 6.97 16.66 8.44
C ASP A 17 6.82 15.14 8.31
N PHE A 18 6.02 14.67 7.35
CA PHE A 18 5.90 13.24 7.05
C PHE A 18 7.26 12.59 6.68
N GLN A 19 8.13 13.32 5.97
CA GLN A 19 9.45 12.82 5.58
C GLN A 19 10.46 12.76 6.75
N LYS A 20 10.25 13.54 7.81
CA LYS A 20 11.10 13.51 9.02
C LYS A 20 10.75 12.35 9.94
N GLU A 21 9.51 11.90 9.90
CA GLU A 21 9.11 10.74 10.68
C GLU A 21 9.83 9.51 10.14
N PRO A 22 10.26 8.58 11.01
CA PRO A 22 10.54 7.24 10.54
C PRO A 22 9.24 6.80 9.89
N ILE A 23 9.22 6.77 8.55
CA ILE A 23 8.04 6.34 7.81
C ILE A 23 7.65 5.07 8.54
N CYS A 24 6.40 4.98 8.96
CA CYS A 24 5.85 3.73 9.43
C CYS A 24 5.75 2.83 8.19
N VAL A 25 6.89 2.55 7.56
CA VAL A 25 7.16 1.32 6.88
C VAL A 25 7.04 0.31 8.00
N GLN A 26 5.80 -0.07 8.30
CA GLN A 26 5.45 -1.36 8.87
C GLN A 26 5.84 -2.48 7.90
N VAL A 27 6.88 -2.26 7.06
CA VAL A 27 7.39 -3.22 6.11
C VAL A 27 7.77 -4.42 6.94
N ASP A 28 7.00 -5.49 6.80
CA ASP A 28 7.33 -6.57 5.87
C ASP A 28 8.84 -6.67 5.56
N SER A 29 9.66 -6.49 6.59
CA SER A 29 11.10 -6.58 6.59
C SER A 29 11.46 -8.05 6.72
N GLY A 30 12.53 -8.45 6.06
CA GLY A 30 12.92 -9.86 6.01
C GLY A 30 12.20 -10.71 4.95
N TYR A 31 11.18 -10.20 4.23
CA TYR A 31 10.61 -10.95 3.09
C TYR A 31 11.62 -11.18 1.97
N GLY A 32 12.56 -10.24 1.76
CA GLY A 32 13.63 -10.39 0.77
C GLY A 32 14.69 -11.44 1.12
N SER A 33 14.67 -12.00 2.34
CA SER A 33 15.57 -13.07 2.79
C SER A 33 14.87 -14.42 2.96
N LEU A 34 13.56 -14.50 2.70
CA LEU A 34 12.81 -15.76 2.72
C LEU A 34 12.97 -16.49 1.39
N ASP A 35 12.75 -17.80 1.42
CA ASP A 35 12.41 -18.56 0.22
C ASP A 35 10.95 -18.33 -0.19
N LEU A 36 10.57 -18.82 -1.36
CA LEU A 36 9.23 -18.61 -1.91
C LEU A 36 8.13 -19.19 -1.00
N ASP A 37 8.38 -20.35 -0.38
CA ASP A 37 7.41 -20.98 0.53
C ASP A 37 7.22 -20.17 1.82
N GLY A 38 8.32 -19.63 2.37
CA GLY A 38 8.28 -18.68 3.45
C GLY A 38 7.49 -17.42 3.09
N VAL A 39 7.70 -16.85 1.90
CA VAL A 39 6.93 -15.69 1.43
C VAL A 39 5.45 -16.02 1.33
N LYS A 40 5.09 -17.14 0.68
CA LYS A 40 3.69 -17.60 0.56
C LYS A 40 3.02 -17.75 1.91
N GLU A 41 3.68 -18.40 2.87
CA GLU A 41 3.16 -18.60 4.22
C GLU A 41 3.01 -17.27 4.96
N LYS A 42 4.09 -16.47 5.07
CA LYS A 42 4.05 -15.23 5.85
C LYS A 42 3.10 -14.20 5.24
N ALA A 43 3.06 -14.08 3.90
CA ALA A 43 2.17 -13.15 3.22
C ALA A 43 0.70 -13.55 3.38
N ALA A 44 0.37 -14.84 3.23
CA ALA A 44 -0.99 -15.34 3.43
C ALA A 44 -1.54 -15.02 4.82
N PHE A 45 -0.71 -15.17 5.85
CA PHE A 45 -1.09 -14.88 7.24
C PHE A 45 -0.90 -13.42 7.65
N ALA A 46 -0.63 -12.53 6.68
CA ALA A 46 -0.36 -11.12 6.90
C ALA A 46 0.68 -10.87 8.00
N LYS A 47 1.75 -11.68 8.05
CA LYS A 47 2.78 -11.59 9.07
C LYS A 47 3.77 -10.47 8.75
N CYS A 48 4.17 -9.73 9.77
CA CYS A 48 5.27 -8.77 9.72
C CYS A 48 6.37 -9.20 10.70
N LYS A 49 7.62 -8.91 10.37
CA LYS A 49 8.76 -9.20 11.24
C LYS A 49 8.82 -8.15 12.34
N LYS A 50 8.74 -8.60 13.58
CA LYS A 50 8.95 -7.81 14.81
C LYS A 50 10.20 -8.34 15.51
N GLU A 51 10.67 -7.64 16.55
CA GLU A 51 11.83 -8.05 17.36
C GLU A 51 11.71 -9.49 17.87
N ASN A 52 10.51 -9.86 18.36
CA ASN A 52 10.20 -11.19 18.90
C ASN A 52 9.65 -12.17 17.84
N GLY A 53 9.98 -11.97 16.55
CA GLY A 53 9.58 -12.85 15.45
C GLY A 53 8.39 -12.36 14.62
N TRP A 54 7.77 -13.28 13.88
CA TRP A 54 6.71 -12.97 12.93
C TRP A 54 5.34 -12.90 13.59
N LYS A 55 4.68 -11.75 13.50
CA LYS A 55 3.33 -11.54 14.06
C LYS A 55 2.37 -11.03 13.00
N LYS A 56 1.09 -11.38 13.12
CA LYS A 56 0.04 -10.85 12.26
C LYS A 56 0.01 -9.33 12.36
N HIS A 57 -0.06 -8.66 11.22
CA HIS A 57 -0.03 -7.21 11.12
C HIS A 57 -1.27 -6.61 11.79
N GLU A 58 -1.09 -5.53 12.55
CA GLU A 58 -2.14 -4.91 13.37
C GLU A 58 -3.34 -4.46 12.51
N HIS A 59 -3.08 -3.88 11.34
CA HIS A 59 -4.14 -3.48 10.39
C HIS A 59 -4.92 -4.66 9.81
N GLN A 60 -4.38 -5.88 9.90
CA GLN A 60 -5.00 -7.08 9.36
C GLN A 60 -5.60 -7.97 10.45
N TYR A 61 -5.53 -7.55 11.73
CA TYR A 61 -5.95 -8.36 12.88
C TYR A 61 -7.40 -8.86 12.76
N ARG A 62 -8.28 -8.03 12.20
CA ARG A 62 -9.71 -8.32 11.98
C ARG A 62 -10.00 -9.33 10.87
N ILE A 63 -9.04 -9.69 10.02
CA ILE A 63 -9.27 -10.75 9.01
C ILE A 63 -9.47 -12.08 9.72
N PRO A 64 -10.58 -12.80 9.50
CA PRO A 64 -10.80 -14.12 10.08
C PRO A 64 -9.69 -15.11 9.70
N ASN A 65 -9.28 -15.96 10.66
CA ASN A 65 -8.21 -16.93 10.41
C ASN A 65 -8.54 -17.91 9.28
N ASP A 66 -9.82 -18.22 9.06
CA ASP A 66 -10.22 -19.13 7.99
C ASP A 66 -10.03 -18.52 6.60
N VAL A 67 -10.22 -17.20 6.46
CA VAL A 67 -9.87 -16.46 5.23
C VAL A 67 -8.36 -16.55 4.98
N LEU A 68 -7.53 -16.35 6.02
CA LEU A 68 -6.07 -16.46 5.88
C LEU A 68 -5.62 -17.88 5.47
N LYS A 69 -6.26 -18.92 6.02
CA LYS A 69 -5.99 -20.31 5.63
C LYS A 69 -6.37 -20.58 4.17
N GLN A 70 -7.49 -20.03 3.69
CA GLN A 70 -7.88 -20.15 2.29
C GLN A 70 -6.87 -19.48 1.37
N VAL A 71 -6.45 -18.26 1.70
CA VAL A 71 -5.39 -17.54 0.98
C VAL A 71 -4.10 -18.36 0.98
N TYR A 72 -3.70 -18.91 2.12
CA TYR A 72 -2.51 -19.77 2.20
C TYR A 72 -2.63 -21.00 1.31
N LYS A 73 -3.79 -21.67 1.28
CA LYS A 73 -4.02 -22.84 0.41
C LYS A 73 -3.83 -22.49 -1.07
N CYS A 74 -4.40 -21.37 -1.51
CA CYS A 74 -4.24 -20.88 -2.88
C CYS A 74 -2.78 -20.52 -3.21
N LEU A 75 -2.10 -19.78 -2.33
CA LEU A 75 -0.71 -19.37 -2.56
C LEU A 75 0.28 -20.53 -2.45
N LYS A 76 0.02 -21.52 -1.59
CA LYS A 76 0.87 -22.71 -1.45
C LYS A 76 0.87 -23.53 -2.75
N ALA A 77 -0.31 -23.74 -3.34
CA ALA A 77 -0.48 -24.48 -4.58
C ALA A 77 0.00 -23.71 -5.82
N TRP A 78 0.30 -22.41 -5.69
CA TRP A 78 0.74 -21.59 -6.80
C TRP A 78 2.20 -21.89 -7.18
N ASP A 79 2.40 -22.41 -8.38
CA ASP A 79 3.73 -22.44 -9.01
C ASP A 79 4.08 -21.03 -9.50
N ALA A 80 4.67 -20.23 -8.61
CA ALA A 80 4.94 -18.83 -8.89
C ALA A 80 6.13 -18.71 -9.85
N PRO A 81 6.05 -17.81 -10.86
CA PRO A 81 7.17 -17.49 -11.73
C PRO A 81 8.43 -17.12 -10.92
N LYS A 82 9.61 -17.43 -11.47
CA LYS A 82 10.89 -17.03 -10.86
C LYS A 82 11.06 -15.51 -10.80
N GLU A 83 10.42 -14.81 -11.73
CA GLU A 83 10.48 -13.36 -11.86
C GLU A 83 9.17 -12.81 -12.45
N PHE A 84 8.98 -11.51 -12.26
CA PHE A 84 7.89 -10.71 -12.83
C PHE A 84 8.51 -9.45 -13.44
N ALA A 85 7.95 -8.97 -14.54
CA ALA A 85 8.41 -7.77 -15.23
C ALA A 85 8.26 -6.52 -14.36
N ASP A 86 7.13 -6.39 -13.65
CA ASP A 86 6.90 -5.30 -12.72
C ASP A 86 5.89 -5.66 -11.61
N PHE A 87 5.64 -4.69 -10.73
CA PHE A 87 4.70 -4.84 -9.62
C PHE A 87 3.26 -5.07 -10.08
N ASP A 88 2.85 -4.47 -11.20
CA ASP A 88 1.47 -4.57 -11.66
C ASP A 88 1.19 -5.96 -12.26
N GLU A 89 2.18 -6.60 -12.89
CA GLU A 89 2.10 -8.01 -13.27
C GLU A 89 1.95 -8.93 -12.06
N LEU A 90 2.81 -8.77 -11.05
CA LEU A 90 2.71 -9.50 -9.78
C LEU A 90 1.32 -9.31 -9.12
N TYR A 91 0.84 -8.08 -9.08
CA TYR A 91 -0.46 -7.74 -8.50
C TYR A 91 -1.60 -8.45 -9.22
N LYS A 92 -1.60 -8.43 -10.56
CA LYS A 92 -2.62 -9.10 -11.39
C LYS A 92 -2.61 -10.62 -11.20
N GLU A 93 -1.44 -11.24 -11.10
CA GLU A 93 -1.39 -12.68 -10.82
C GLU A 93 -1.95 -13.01 -9.44
N LEU A 94 -1.61 -12.24 -8.41
CA LEU A 94 -2.20 -12.41 -7.07
C LEU A 94 -3.72 -12.18 -7.10
N GLU A 95 -4.21 -11.16 -7.82
CA GLU A 95 -5.63 -10.86 -7.96
C GLU A 95 -6.39 -12.06 -8.55
N LYS A 96 -5.85 -12.70 -9.59
CA LYS A 96 -6.43 -13.91 -10.19
C LYS A 96 -6.51 -15.10 -9.21
N ARG A 97 -5.63 -15.17 -8.21
CA ARG A 97 -5.57 -16.33 -7.29
C ARG A 97 -6.37 -16.15 -6.02
N ILE A 98 -6.35 -14.95 -5.45
CA ILE A 98 -6.96 -14.70 -4.13
C ILE A 98 -8.02 -13.60 -4.16
N GLY A 99 -8.13 -12.83 -5.24
CA GLY A 99 -9.04 -11.68 -5.32
C GLY A 99 -10.53 -12.03 -5.30
N ASN A 100 -10.89 -13.27 -5.66
CA ASN A 100 -12.27 -13.76 -5.63
C ASN A 100 -12.64 -14.49 -4.33
N LEU A 101 -11.70 -14.61 -3.38
CA LEU A 101 -11.99 -15.25 -2.09
C LEU A 101 -12.81 -14.29 -1.22
N GLU A 102 -13.91 -14.80 -0.68
CA GLU A 102 -14.74 -14.04 0.25
C GLU A 102 -13.92 -13.61 1.47
N GLY A 103 -14.01 -12.32 1.82
CA GLY A 103 -13.22 -11.72 2.89
C GLY A 103 -11.83 -11.21 2.47
N VAL A 104 -11.41 -11.41 1.21
CA VAL A 104 -10.20 -10.79 0.66
C VAL A 104 -10.55 -9.46 -0.01
N GLY A 105 -10.33 -8.36 0.72
CA GLY A 105 -10.48 -7.01 0.20
C GLY A 105 -9.25 -6.50 -0.56
N SER A 106 -9.42 -5.37 -1.27
CA SER A 106 -8.36 -4.72 -2.05
C SER A 106 -7.09 -4.39 -1.23
N LEU A 107 -7.27 -4.01 0.03
CA LEU A 107 -6.17 -3.75 0.97
C LEU A 107 -5.37 -5.02 1.29
N MET A 108 -6.04 -6.14 1.56
CA MET A 108 -5.36 -7.42 1.83
C MET A 108 -4.58 -7.90 0.60
N LEU A 109 -5.19 -7.78 -0.59
CA LEU A 109 -4.55 -8.14 -1.84
C LEU A 109 -3.29 -7.30 -2.09
N TYR A 110 -3.36 -5.98 -1.89
CA TYR A 110 -2.21 -5.10 -2.08
C TYR A 110 -1.12 -5.31 -1.03
N ASP A 111 -1.46 -5.49 0.24
CA ASP A 111 -0.48 -5.80 1.28
C ASP A 111 0.22 -7.13 0.99
N THR A 112 -0.52 -8.13 0.51
CA THR A 112 0.05 -9.40 0.03
C THR A 112 1.00 -9.14 -1.14
N ALA A 113 0.61 -8.34 -2.12
CA ALA A 113 1.46 -7.98 -3.26
C ALA A 113 2.73 -7.23 -2.84
N LEU A 114 2.66 -6.32 -1.88
CA LEU A 114 3.83 -5.63 -1.34
C LEU A 114 4.83 -6.58 -0.67
N ARG A 115 4.34 -7.63 0.01
CA ARG A 115 5.19 -8.66 0.64
C ARG A 115 5.91 -9.51 -0.39
N PHE A 116 5.19 -9.96 -1.43
CA PHE A 116 5.82 -10.65 -2.57
C PHE A 116 6.78 -9.74 -3.33
N ALA A 117 6.44 -8.45 -3.50
CA ALA A 117 7.30 -7.50 -4.18
C ALA A 117 8.64 -7.32 -3.46
N LYS A 118 8.70 -7.48 -2.14
CA LYS A 118 9.98 -7.50 -1.41
C LYS A 118 10.86 -8.69 -1.79
N TYR A 119 10.26 -9.86 -2.00
CA TYR A 119 10.98 -11.04 -2.48
C TYR A 119 11.49 -10.84 -3.91
N TYR A 120 10.61 -10.41 -4.82
CA TYR A 120 10.95 -10.16 -6.23
C TYR A 120 11.71 -8.83 -6.49
N ARG A 121 11.99 -8.04 -5.44
CA ARG A 121 12.66 -6.72 -5.52
C ARG A 121 11.93 -5.70 -6.41
N LEU A 122 10.60 -5.78 -6.43
CA LEU A 122 9.72 -4.89 -7.17
C LEU A 122 9.21 -3.73 -6.31
N LYS A 123 8.80 -2.64 -6.97
CA LYS A 123 8.17 -1.47 -6.34
C LYS A 123 6.94 -1.02 -7.13
N PRO A 124 5.84 -0.63 -6.48
CA PRO A 124 4.71 -0.04 -7.17
C PRO A 124 5.11 1.28 -7.82
N LYS A 125 4.67 1.49 -9.07
CA LYS A 125 4.81 2.77 -9.80
C LYS A 125 3.56 3.63 -9.73
N GLN A 126 2.44 3.01 -9.33
CA GLN A 126 1.14 3.67 -9.15
C GLN A 126 0.77 3.72 -7.68
N VAL A 127 0.09 4.79 -7.27
CA VAL A 127 -0.47 4.96 -5.94
C VAL A 127 -1.80 4.21 -5.89
N TYR A 128 -1.89 3.17 -5.07
CA TYR A 128 -3.12 2.40 -4.91
C TYR A 128 -4.03 3.07 -3.86
N LEU A 129 -5.21 3.51 -4.27
CA LEU A 129 -6.17 4.22 -3.41
C LEU A 129 -7.14 3.24 -2.76
N HIS A 130 -6.74 2.67 -1.63
CA HIS A 130 -7.62 1.86 -0.77
C HIS A 130 -8.49 2.75 0.13
N ALA A 131 -9.38 2.19 0.94
CA ALA A 131 -10.35 2.97 1.72
C ALA A 131 -9.73 4.20 2.43
N GLY A 132 -8.62 4.02 3.17
CA GLY A 132 -7.95 5.14 3.85
C GLY A 132 -7.30 6.16 2.90
N ALA A 133 -6.50 5.69 1.94
CA ALA A 133 -5.82 6.55 0.97
C ALA A 133 -6.81 7.26 0.01
N TYR A 134 -7.93 6.61 -0.31
CA TYR A 134 -9.01 7.16 -1.12
C TYR A 134 -9.65 8.36 -0.45
N GLU A 135 -9.93 8.29 0.87
CA GLU A 135 -10.45 9.44 1.61
C GLU A 135 -9.44 10.60 1.62
N GLY A 136 -8.15 10.32 1.81
CA GLY A 136 -7.09 11.33 1.67
C GLY A 136 -7.06 11.99 0.29
N ALA A 137 -7.17 11.19 -0.78
CA ALA A 137 -7.19 11.69 -2.15
C ALA A 137 -8.46 12.52 -2.44
N LYS A 138 -9.60 12.11 -1.89
CA LYS A 138 -10.87 12.84 -1.99
C LYS A 138 -10.79 14.21 -1.31
N LEU A 139 -10.11 14.31 -0.17
CA LEU A 139 -9.86 15.59 0.50
C LEU A 139 -8.92 16.48 -0.32
N LEU A 140 -7.83 15.95 -0.89
CA LEU A 140 -6.99 16.74 -1.79
C LEU A 140 -7.80 17.27 -3.00
N LYS A 141 -8.70 16.46 -3.53
CA LYS A 141 -9.58 16.86 -4.63
C LYS A 141 -10.57 17.95 -4.22
N SER A 142 -11.19 17.84 -3.05
CA SER A 142 -12.13 18.88 -2.56
C SER A 142 -11.45 20.21 -2.26
N LYS A 143 -10.14 20.20 -1.97
CA LYS A 143 -9.30 21.39 -1.82
C LYS A 143 -8.76 21.95 -3.14
N GLY A 144 -9.05 21.32 -4.28
CA GLY A 144 -8.54 21.73 -5.59
C GLY A 144 -7.05 21.42 -5.80
N LEU A 145 -6.46 20.55 -4.99
CA LEU A 145 -5.05 20.15 -5.06
C LEU A 145 -4.82 18.89 -5.89
N LEU A 146 -5.89 18.11 -6.17
CA LEU A 146 -5.86 16.93 -7.03
C LEU A 146 -6.85 17.07 -8.18
N ASN A 147 -6.33 17.26 -9.40
CA ASN A 147 -7.14 17.46 -10.61
C ASN A 147 -7.54 16.16 -11.31
N ALA A 148 -6.88 15.04 -10.99
CA ALA A 148 -7.19 13.75 -11.58
C ALA A 148 -8.57 13.20 -11.14
N PRO A 149 -9.26 12.41 -11.98
CA PRO A 149 -10.43 11.63 -11.54
C PRO A 149 -10.00 10.63 -10.45
N LEU A 150 -10.81 10.45 -9.41
CA LEU A 150 -10.53 9.43 -8.40
C LEU A 150 -10.72 8.05 -9.03
N ALA A 151 -9.70 7.21 -8.92
CA ALA A 151 -9.67 5.86 -9.46
C ALA A 151 -9.00 4.92 -8.45
N ARG A 152 -9.02 3.60 -8.72
CA ARG A 152 -8.35 2.60 -7.86
C ARG A 152 -6.85 2.83 -7.76
N THR A 153 -6.23 3.34 -8.82
CA THR A 153 -4.83 3.72 -8.86
C THR A 153 -4.66 5.08 -9.54
N LEU A 154 -3.64 5.82 -9.13
CA LEU A 154 -3.20 7.05 -9.79
C LEU A 154 -1.69 7.05 -9.98
N PRO A 155 -1.16 7.54 -11.10
CA PRO A 155 0.28 7.72 -11.25
C PRO A 155 0.78 8.83 -10.32
N VAL A 156 2.04 8.76 -9.88
CA VAL A 156 2.64 9.74 -8.95
C VAL A 156 2.51 11.18 -9.48
N ASN A 157 2.68 11.38 -10.78
CA ASN A 157 2.58 12.70 -11.42
C ASN A 157 1.16 13.30 -11.43
N ALA A 158 0.12 12.53 -11.09
CA ALA A 158 -1.23 13.05 -10.91
C ALA A 158 -1.41 13.84 -9.60
N PHE A 159 -0.54 13.63 -8.61
CA PHE A 159 -0.59 14.28 -7.31
C PHE A 159 0.08 15.66 -7.33
N PRO A 160 -0.25 16.57 -6.39
CA PRO A 160 0.37 17.89 -6.31
C PRO A 160 1.89 17.80 -6.09
N LYS A 161 2.62 18.83 -6.54
CA LYS A 161 4.10 18.86 -6.56
C LYS A 161 4.78 18.45 -5.24
N PRO A 162 4.30 18.86 -4.05
CA PRO A 162 4.87 18.38 -2.80
C PRO A 162 4.86 16.85 -2.66
N LEU A 163 3.76 16.20 -3.04
CA LEU A 163 3.63 14.73 -2.97
C LEU A 163 4.44 14.00 -4.04
N GLN A 164 4.76 14.64 -5.16
CA GLN A 164 5.61 14.04 -6.20
C GLN A 164 7.05 13.78 -5.74
N LYS A 165 7.46 14.36 -4.60
CA LYS A 165 8.75 14.09 -3.94
C LYS A 165 8.78 12.70 -3.26
N LEU A 166 7.61 12.06 -3.11
CA LEU A 166 7.44 10.75 -2.50
C LEU A 166 7.26 9.66 -3.56
N GLY A 167 7.68 8.44 -3.23
CA GLY A 167 7.37 7.25 -4.02
C GLY A 167 5.89 6.83 -3.88
N ALA A 168 5.41 6.01 -4.81
CA ALA A 168 3.99 5.67 -4.87
C ALA A 168 3.41 5.06 -3.58
N LYS A 169 4.19 4.19 -2.92
CA LYS A 169 3.82 3.61 -1.61
C LYS A 169 3.77 4.67 -0.51
N GLU A 170 4.68 5.64 -0.53
CA GLU A 170 4.77 6.68 0.49
C GLU A 170 3.59 7.66 0.35
N ILE A 171 3.18 7.97 -0.88
CA ILE A 171 1.96 8.74 -1.14
C ILE A 171 0.73 8.00 -0.59
N GLU A 172 0.60 6.68 -0.81
CA GLU A 172 -0.51 5.89 -0.26
C GLU A 172 -0.57 6.00 1.27
N ILE A 173 0.57 5.77 1.95
CA ILE A 173 0.68 5.88 3.40
C ILE A 173 0.34 7.30 3.87
N PHE A 174 0.86 8.32 3.20
CA PHE A 174 0.59 9.73 3.50
C PHE A 174 -0.91 10.00 3.46
N LEU A 175 -1.59 9.64 2.37
CA LEU A 175 -3.03 9.86 2.20
C LEU A 175 -3.84 9.15 3.27
N CYS A 176 -3.46 7.92 3.63
CA CYS A 176 -4.16 7.11 4.62
C CYS A 176 -3.99 7.66 6.04
N THR A 177 -2.78 8.09 6.41
CA THR A 177 -2.41 8.46 7.79
C THR A 177 -2.55 9.95 8.09
N ARG A 178 -2.55 10.81 7.06
CA ARG A 178 -2.65 12.27 7.21
C ARG A 178 -4.00 12.86 6.84
N LYS A 179 -5.02 12.03 6.59
CA LYS A 179 -6.37 12.49 6.21
C LYS A 179 -6.93 13.61 7.10
N ASN A 180 -6.71 13.54 8.42
CA ASN A 180 -7.21 14.57 9.35
C ASN A 180 -6.47 15.90 9.16
N GLN A 181 -5.16 15.86 8.94
CA GLN A 181 -4.32 17.03 8.67
C GLN A 181 -4.63 17.61 7.29
N ILE A 182 -4.83 16.76 6.27
CA ILE A 182 -5.24 17.17 4.92
C ILE A 182 -6.59 17.91 4.95
N ALA A 183 -7.51 17.53 5.84
CA ALA A 183 -8.77 18.25 5.99
C ALA A 183 -8.58 19.71 6.45
N GLY A 184 -7.53 19.97 7.24
CA GLY A 184 -7.15 21.29 7.74
C GLY A 184 -6.24 22.11 6.83
N VAL A 185 -5.74 21.53 5.72
CA VAL A 185 -5.04 22.24 4.65
C VAL A 185 -5.98 23.19 3.93
#